data_AF-A0A1Y4H9L4-F1
#
_entry.id   AF-A0A1Y4H9L4-F1
#
_cell.length_a   1.000
_cell.length_b   1.000
_cell.length_c   1.000
_cell.angle_alpha   90.00
_cell.angle_beta   90.00
_cell.angle_gamma   90.00
#
_symmetry.space_group_name_H-M   'P 1'
#
loop_
_entity.id
_entity.type
_entity.pdbx_description
1 polymer ?
#
loop_
_entity_poly.entity_id
_entity_poly.type
_entity_poly.pdbx_seq_one_letter_code
_entity_poly.pdbx_strand_id
1 'polypeptide(L)'
;MKMGESSRGMDKKPFANHNQITQNVKDLLASREVENIFENSDFVYMLNQAGGDRQILAKQLGISPHQLSYVTHSGEGEGLLFYGSTILPFVDHFPKNTELYRIMTTKPQEIKEAD
;
A
#
# COMPACT_ATOMS: atom_id res chain seq x y z
N MET A 1 10.07 32.72 -46.72
CA MET A 1 9.48 32.31 -45.43
C MET A 1 9.86 30.87 -45.18
N LYS A 2 10.73 30.59 -44.20
CA LYS A 2 11.02 29.25 -43.71
C LYS A 2 10.77 29.33 -42.20
N MET A 3 9.64 28.76 -41.77
CA MET A 3 9.21 28.77 -40.37
C MET A 3 10.16 27.85 -39.59
N GLY A 4 10.74 28.39 -38.51
CA GLY A 4 11.58 27.62 -37.60
C GLY A 4 10.75 26.60 -36.84
N GLU A 5 11.18 25.34 -36.88
CA GLU A 5 10.63 24.29 -36.03
C GLU A 5 10.98 24.60 -34.57
N SER A 6 9.93 24.73 -33.75
CA SER A 6 10.04 24.88 -32.31
C SER A 6 10.42 23.53 -31.70
N SER A 7 11.71 23.35 -31.41
CA SER A 7 12.22 22.26 -30.57
C SER A 7 11.82 22.49 -29.11
N ARG A 8 10.59 22.11 -28.75
CA ARG A 8 10.21 21.82 -27.37
C ARG A 8 9.48 20.49 -27.33
N GLY A 9 10.21 19.43 -27.68
CA GLY A 9 9.88 18.10 -27.19
C GLY A 9 9.98 18.17 -25.67
N MET A 10 8.84 18.13 -25.01
CA MET A 10 8.76 18.09 -23.56
C MET A 10 9.52 16.84 -23.10
N ASP A 11 10.64 17.03 -22.40
CA ASP A 11 11.18 16.04 -21.45
C ASP A 11 10.15 15.84 -20.33
N LYS A 12 9.03 15.17 -20.64
CA LYS A 12 8.17 14.62 -19.60
C LYS A 12 8.97 13.46 -19.02
N LYS A 13 9.59 13.67 -17.85
CA LYS A 13 10.12 12.58 -17.04
C LYS A 13 9.11 11.44 -17.07
N PRO A 14 9.52 10.19 -17.32
CA PRO A 14 8.61 9.07 -17.29
C PRO A 14 7.88 9.06 -15.95
N PHE A 15 6.57 8.77 -15.98
CA PHE A 15 5.78 8.56 -14.78
C PHE A 15 6.38 7.36 -14.03
N ALA A 16 7.28 7.62 -13.10
CA ALA A 16 7.87 6.62 -12.23
C ALA A 16 6.95 6.48 -11.01
N ASN A 17 6.13 5.44 -11.03
CA ASN A 17 5.34 5.05 -9.86
C ASN A 17 6.26 4.25 -8.94
N HIS A 18 6.54 4.78 -7.74
CA HIS A 18 7.36 4.10 -6.75
C HIS A 18 6.44 3.37 -5.78
N ASN A 19 6.51 2.04 -5.76
CA ASN A 19 5.78 1.22 -4.80
C ASN A 19 6.74 0.82 -3.68
N GLN A 20 6.32 1.03 -2.43
CA GLN A 20 7.04 0.60 -1.24
C GLN A 20 6.15 -0.31 -0.41
N ILE A 21 6.75 -1.38 0.14
CA ILE A 21 6.05 -2.36 0.98
C ILE A 21 6.89 -2.55 2.24
N THR A 22 6.28 -2.43 3.41
CA THR A 22 6.92 -2.68 4.70
C THR A 22 5.96 -3.40 5.65
N GLN A 23 6.52 -4.12 6.61
CA GLN A 23 5.80 -4.64 7.77
C GLN A 23 6.12 -3.86 9.05
N ASN A 24 7.22 -3.09 9.08
CA ASN A 24 7.62 -2.33 10.26
C ASN A 24 7.40 -0.83 10.03
N VAL A 25 6.26 -0.36 10.55
CA VAL A 25 5.86 1.05 10.47
C VAL A 25 6.80 1.96 11.26
N LYS A 26 7.26 1.51 12.44
CA LYS A 26 8.11 2.34 13.31
C LYS A 26 9.45 2.65 12.65
N ASP A 27 10.06 1.66 12.04
CA ASP A 27 11.34 1.84 11.36
C ASP A 27 11.18 2.71 10.12
N LEU A 28 10.06 2.53 9.38
CA LEU A 28 9.74 3.36 8.22
C LEU A 28 9.63 4.84 8.61
N LEU A 29 8.95 5.15 9.72
CA LEU A 29 8.73 6.51 10.19
C LEU A 29 9.87 7.06 11.06
N ALA A 30 10.93 6.27 11.31
CA ALA A 30 12.11 6.74 12.02
C ALA A 30 13.03 7.59 11.13
N SER A 31 12.99 7.39 9.81
CA SER A 31 13.71 8.22 8.83
C SER A 31 12.78 9.32 8.32
N ARG A 32 13.27 10.57 8.41
CA ARG A 32 12.55 11.73 7.86
C ARG A 32 12.38 11.64 6.35
N GLU A 33 13.38 11.11 5.65
CA GLU A 33 13.34 10.95 4.21
C GLU A 33 12.23 9.99 3.79
N VAL A 34 12.09 8.86 4.49
CA VAL A 34 11.07 7.86 4.20
C VAL A 34 9.69 8.32 4.66
N GLU A 35 9.60 8.97 5.82
CA GLU A 35 8.37 9.64 6.28
C GLU A 35 7.85 10.64 5.23
N ASN A 36 8.73 11.48 4.68
CA ASN A 36 8.35 12.41 3.61
C ASN A 36 7.82 11.69 2.35
N ILE A 37 8.38 10.54 1.98
CA ILE A 37 7.87 9.78 0.84
C ILE A 37 6.47 9.23 1.14
N PHE A 38 6.26 8.74 2.36
CA PHE A 38 4.98 8.25 2.83
C PHE A 38 3.91 9.35 2.85
N GLU A 39 4.22 10.54 3.36
CA GLU A 39 3.30 11.69 3.39
C GLU A 39 2.89 12.18 1.99
N ASN A 40 3.77 12.04 1.00
CA ASN A 40 3.48 12.39 -0.39
C ASN A 40 2.76 11.27 -1.17
N SER A 41 2.45 10.14 -0.52
CA SER A 41 1.80 9.02 -1.18
C SER A 41 0.27 9.18 -1.15
N ASP A 42 -0.31 9.53 -2.30
CA ASP A 42 -1.77 9.62 -2.47
C ASP A 42 -2.49 8.25 -2.40
N PHE A 43 -1.73 7.17 -2.49
CA PHE A 43 -2.22 5.80 -2.44
C PHE A 43 -1.50 5.00 -1.35
N VAL A 44 -2.26 4.47 -0.40
CA VAL A 44 -1.74 3.57 0.63
C VAL A 44 -2.66 2.37 0.76
N TYR A 45 -2.09 1.18 0.74
CA TYR A 45 -2.79 -0.08 0.97
C TYR A 45 -2.40 -0.62 2.34
N MET A 46 -3.23 -0.38 3.36
CA MET A 46 -2.93 -0.69 4.75
C MET A 46 -3.70 -1.94 5.20
N LEU A 47 -2.98 -3.05 5.35
CA LEU A 47 -3.48 -4.26 6.00
C LEU A 47 -3.48 -4.12 7.53
N ASN A 48 -4.01 -5.11 8.24
CA ASN A 48 -3.97 -5.17 9.70
C ASN A 48 -2.54 -4.98 10.25
N GLN A 49 -2.41 -4.14 11.29
CA GLN A 49 -1.14 -3.82 11.95
C GLN A 49 -1.22 -4.14 13.44
N ALA A 50 -0.06 -4.34 14.08
CA ALA A 50 0.04 -4.43 15.53
C ALA A 50 -0.55 -3.17 16.19
N GLY A 51 -1.14 -3.31 17.38
CA GLY A 51 -1.92 -2.24 18.02
C GLY A 51 -1.17 -0.91 18.18
N GLY A 52 0.13 -0.95 18.50
CA GLY A 52 0.96 0.25 18.58
C GLY A 52 1.21 0.92 17.22
N ASP A 53 1.49 0.13 16.19
CA ASP A 53 1.79 0.63 14.84
C ASP A 53 0.54 1.18 14.17
N ARG A 54 -0.61 0.53 14.41
CA ARG A 54 -1.92 0.98 13.96
C ARG A 54 -2.24 2.39 14.47
N GLN A 55 -1.92 2.71 15.72
CA GLN A 55 -2.15 4.05 16.27
C GLN A 55 -1.24 5.10 15.64
N ILE A 56 0.01 4.73 15.32
CA ILE A 56 0.96 5.61 14.63
C ILE A 56 0.43 5.93 13.22
N LEU A 57 0.03 4.92 12.45
CA LEU A 57 -0.56 5.12 11.12
C LEU A 57 -1.87 5.90 11.19
N ALA A 58 -2.73 5.62 12.18
CA ALA A 58 -4.00 6.34 12.35
C ALA A 58 -3.79 7.84 12.51
N LYS A 59 -2.75 8.22 13.26
CA LYS A 59 -2.39 9.63 13.43
C LYS A 59 -1.87 10.24 12.12
N GLN A 60 -0.94 9.58 11.42
CA GLN A 60 -0.35 10.15 10.21
C GLN A 60 -1.29 10.19 9.01
N LEU A 61 -2.18 9.21 8.88
CA LEU A 61 -3.15 9.14 7.79
C LEU A 61 -4.51 9.78 8.14
N GLY A 62 -4.65 10.37 9.33
CA GLY A 62 -5.90 11.00 9.76
C GLY A 62 -7.09 10.05 9.86
N ILE A 63 -6.85 8.79 10.26
CA ILE A 63 -7.88 7.75 10.34
C ILE A 63 -8.77 8.00 11.55
N SER A 64 -10.08 8.08 11.32
CA SER A 64 -11.05 8.19 12.43
C SER A 64 -11.11 6.90 13.25
N PRO A 65 -11.47 6.95 14.55
CA PRO A 65 -11.66 5.74 15.36
C PRO A 65 -12.67 4.75 14.75
N HIS A 66 -13.69 5.24 14.06
CA HIS A 66 -14.68 4.42 13.36
C HIS A 66 -14.03 3.65 12.19
N GLN A 67 -13.26 4.33 11.33
CA GLN A 67 -12.52 3.68 10.24
C GLN A 67 -11.49 2.67 10.78
N LEU A 68 -10.81 3.00 11.88
CA LEU A 68 -9.84 2.11 12.50
C LEU A 68 -10.47 0.81 13.02
N SER A 69 -11.76 0.83 13.36
CA SER A 69 -12.47 -0.36 13.83
C SER A 69 -12.58 -1.44 12.73
N TYR A 70 -12.64 -1.06 11.45
CA TYR A 70 -12.68 -2.01 10.33
C TYR A 70 -11.41 -2.83 10.17
N VAL A 71 -10.28 -2.34 10.68
CA VAL A 71 -9.00 -3.07 10.67
C VAL A 71 -8.63 -3.62 12.04
N THR A 72 -9.45 -3.38 13.07
CA THR A 72 -9.20 -3.87 14.42
C THR A 72 -9.74 -5.28 14.58
N HIS A 73 -8.84 -6.27 14.65
CA HIS A 73 -9.15 -7.71 14.58
C HIS A 73 -9.57 -8.21 13.18
N SER A 74 -9.07 -7.55 12.14
CA SER A 74 -9.30 -7.94 10.76
C SER A 74 -8.49 -9.18 10.37
N GLY A 75 -9.07 -9.98 9.48
CA GLY A 75 -8.47 -11.19 8.93
C GLY A 75 -7.36 -10.92 7.92
N GLU A 76 -6.76 -11.99 7.40
CA GLU A 76 -5.82 -11.86 6.29
C GLU A 76 -6.53 -11.34 5.03
N GLY A 77 -5.91 -10.37 4.36
CA GLY A 77 -6.49 -9.75 3.16
C GLY A 77 -7.51 -8.65 3.46
N GLU A 78 -7.69 -8.25 4.71
CA GLU A 78 -8.59 -7.17 5.10
C GLU A 78 -7.79 -5.91 5.50
N GLY A 79 -8.32 -4.73 5.18
CA GLY A 79 -7.58 -3.48 5.35
C GLY A 79 -8.34 -2.20 5.04
N LEU A 80 -7.59 -1.09 5.03
CA LEU A 80 -8.01 0.21 4.52
C LEU A 80 -7.20 0.59 3.29
N LEU A 81 -7.90 1.09 2.28
CA LEU A 81 -7.33 1.71 1.11
C LEU A 81 -7.48 3.22 1.19
N PHE A 82 -6.36 3.92 1.08
CA PHE A 82 -6.31 5.37 1.02
C PHE A 82 -6.12 5.77 -0.44
N TYR A 83 -6.99 6.65 -0.93
CA TYR A 83 -6.89 7.23 -2.27
C TYR A 83 -7.28 8.71 -2.22
N GLY A 84 -6.26 9.58 -2.22
CA GLY A 84 -6.41 11.00 -1.95
C GLY A 84 -7.09 11.23 -0.60
N SER A 85 -8.27 11.85 -0.60
CA SER A 85 -9.05 12.10 0.62
C SER A 85 -10.01 10.96 1.00
N THR A 86 -10.07 9.88 0.21
CA THR A 86 -11.03 8.79 0.41
C THR A 86 -10.37 7.63 1.14
N ILE A 87 -11.05 7.09 2.15
CA ILE A 87 -10.64 5.90 2.90
C ILE A 87 -11.71 4.83 2.72
N LEU A 88 -11.35 3.70 2.11
CA LEU A 88 -12.24 2.59 1.82
C LEU A 88 -11.80 1.34 2.61
N PRO A 89 -12.67 0.76 3.46
CA PRO A 89 -12.42 -0.58 3.96
C PRO A 89 -12.56 -1.61 2.83
N PHE A 90 -11.68 -2.61 2.80
CA PHE A 90 -11.71 -3.68 1.81
C PHE A 90 -11.52 -5.06 2.44
N VAL A 91 -11.98 -6.06 1.70
CA VAL A 91 -11.75 -7.49 1.95
C VAL A 91 -11.26 -8.11 0.63
N ASP A 92 -10.08 -8.68 0.65
CA ASP A 92 -9.46 -9.37 -0.49
C ASP A 92 -9.06 -10.80 -0.09
N HIS A 93 -9.97 -11.73 -0.32
CA HIS A 93 -9.69 -13.15 -0.18
C HIS A 93 -9.24 -13.72 -1.52
N PHE A 94 -7.94 -13.73 -1.73
CA PHE A 94 -7.35 -14.22 -2.98
C PHE A 94 -7.70 -15.70 -3.23
N PRO A 95 -8.14 -16.08 -4.43
CA PRO A 95 -8.57 -17.44 -4.72
C PRO A 95 -7.41 -18.43 -4.65
N LYS A 96 -7.47 -19.34 -3.66
CA LYS A 96 -6.42 -20.33 -3.37
C LYS A 96 -6.33 -21.48 -4.37
N ASN A 97 -7.39 -21.72 -5.13
CA ASN A 97 -7.46 -22.77 -6.16
C ASN A 97 -6.80 -22.36 -7.49
N THR A 98 -5.99 -21.31 -7.50
CA THR A 98 -5.32 -20.81 -8.71
C THR A 98 -3.86 -21.24 -8.72
N GLU A 99 -3.33 -21.51 -9.92
CA GLU A 99 -1.90 -21.72 -10.12
C GLU A 99 -1.09 -20.50 -9.64
N LEU A 100 -1.64 -19.31 -9.83
CA LEU A 100 -1.05 -18.06 -9.36
C LEU A 100 -0.88 -18.03 -7.83
N TYR A 101 -1.87 -18.46 -7.06
CA TYR A 101 -1.72 -18.57 -5.60
C TYR A 101 -0.63 -19.57 -5.21
N ARG A 102 -0.58 -20.73 -5.87
CA ARG A 102 0.40 -21.79 -5.59
C ARG A 102 1.85 -21.31 -5.76
N ILE A 103 2.12 -20.47 -6.76
CA ILE A 103 3.47 -19.95 -7.00
C ILE A 103 3.81 -18.74 -6.12
N MET A 104 2.82 -18.01 -5.60
CA MET A 104 3.03 -16.79 -4.81
C MET A 104 2.93 -16.99 -3.30
N THR A 105 2.26 -18.05 -2.83
CA THR A 105 2.07 -18.28 -1.40
C THR A 105 3.42 -18.49 -0.71
N THR A 106 3.58 -17.81 0.43
CA THR A 106 4.77 -17.96 1.30
C THR A 106 4.48 -18.86 2.50
N LYS A 107 3.30 -19.50 2.55
CA LYS A 107 2.88 -20.40 3.62
C LYS A 107 3.30 -21.83 3.30
N PRO A 108 4.34 -22.37 3.94
CA PRO A 108 4.88 -23.68 3.56
C PRO A 108 3.89 -24.82 3.81
N GLN A 109 2.94 -24.66 4.73
CA GLN A 109 1.92 -25.68 5.03
C GLN A 109 0.94 -25.86 3.87
N GLU A 110 0.58 -24.78 3.17
CA GLU A 110 -0.40 -24.82 2.08
C GLU A 110 0.15 -25.44 0.79
N ILE A 111 1.47 -25.55 0.67
CA ILE A 111 2.14 -26.18 -0.48
C ILE A 111 2.16 -27.71 -0.31
N LYS A 112 2.29 -28.20 0.95
CA LYS A 112 2.41 -29.63 1.25
C LYS A 112 1.11 -30.43 1.08
N GLU A 113 -0.03 -29.77 1.08
CA GLU A 113 -1.34 -30.42 0.89
C GLU A 113 -1.68 -30.66 -0.59
N ALA A 114 -0.86 -30.13 -1.51
CA ALA A 114 -1.11 -30.20 -2.96
C ALA A 114 -0.31 -31.30 -3.69
N ASP A 115 0.48 -32.12 -2.96
CA ASP A 115 1.26 -33.26 -3.49
C ASP A 115 0.59 -34.61 -3.21
#